data_AF-A0AAD8DS90-F1
#
_entry.id   AF-A0AAD8DS90-F1
#
_cell.length_a   1.000
_cell.length_b   1.000
_cell.length_c   1.000
_cell.angle_alpha   90.00
_cell.angle_beta   90.00
_cell.angle_gamma   90.00
#
_symmetry.space_group_name_H-M   'P 1'
#
loop_
_entity.id
_entity.type
_entity.pdbx_description
1 polymer ?
#
loop_
_entity_poly.entity_id
_entity_poly.type
_entity_poly.pdbx_seq_one_letter_code
_entity_poly.pdbx_strand_id
1 'polypeptide(L)'
;MSKFTCILLCVVVTSLRSFHVRADTPTFRDSLKPLIEACTKEYPGVSTHIVDKATEAGNPYLVHPCFNGCVFKKAGFINENGEYDINSALTNLRKLVTHEEQYRKLAEIARQCTSVKDTVSDGETGCERGSRLSACFLRQKDYVKYMYI
;
A
#
# COMPACT_ATOMS: atom_id res chain seq x y z
N MET A 1 -56.13 2.86 -27.44
CA MET A 1 -54.71 2.99 -27.82
C MET A 1 -54.10 4.10 -27.00
N SER A 2 -53.25 3.77 -26.03
CA SER A 2 -52.33 4.71 -25.40
C SER A 2 -51.17 3.89 -24.87
N LYS A 3 -50.32 3.46 -25.82
CA LYS A 3 -48.99 2.92 -25.53
C LYS A 3 -48.11 4.17 -25.29
N PHE A 4 -47.17 4.11 -24.35
CA PHE A 4 -46.10 5.09 -24.06
C PHE A 4 -46.12 5.83 -22.72
N THR A 5 -47.15 5.74 -21.88
CA THR A 5 -47.10 6.43 -20.56
C THR A 5 -46.35 5.67 -19.45
N CYS A 6 -45.94 4.41 -19.66
CA CYS A 6 -45.23 3.61 -18.64
C CYS A 6 -43.69 3.58 -18.79
N ILE A 7 -43.10 4.24 -19.80
CA ILE A 7 -41.65 4.06 -20.08
C ILE A 7 -40.78 5.07 -19.31
N LEU A 8 -41.35 6.14 -18.75
CA LEU A 8 -40.59 7.19 -18.08
C LEU A 8 -40.30 6.95 -16.58
N LEU A 9 -40.80 5.86 -15.99
CA LEU A 9 -40.61 5.54 -14.56
C LEU A 9 -39.55 4.47 -14.28
N CYS A 10 -38.96 3.84 -15.31
CA CYS A 10 -37.99 2.75 -15.12
C CYS A 10 -36.51 3.16 -15.28
N VAL A 11 -36.19 4.42 -15.61
CA VAL A 11 -34.80 4.84 -15.91
C VAL A 11 -34.09 5.48 -14.71
N VAL A 12 -34.77 5.75 -13.60
CA VAL A 12 -34.15 6.40 -12.42
C VAL A 12 -33.58 5.40 -11.39
N VAL A 13 -33.76 4.09 -11.58
CA VAL A 13 -33.36 3.06 -10.59
C VAL A 13 -32.06 2.32 -10.96
N THR A 14 -31.24 2.85 -11.89
CA THR A 14 -29.99 2.17 -12.28
C THR A 14 -28.70 2.96 -12.09
N SER A 15 -28.76 4.21 -11.61
CA SER A 15 -27.55 5.06 -11.49
C SER A 15 -26.87 5.05 -10.12
N LEU A 16 -27.41 4.33 -9.13
CA LEU A 16 -26.73 4.09 -7.85
C LEU A 16 -26.29 2.63 -7.74
N ARG A 17 -25.47 2.17 -8.69
CA ARG A 17 -24.49 1.14 -8.34
C ARG A 17 -23.43 1.83 -7.50
N SER A 18 -23.77 2.13 -6.25
CA SER A 18 -22.77 2.28 -5.22
C SER A 18 -22.01 0.96 -5.22
N PHE A 19 -20.82 0.95 -5.84
CA PHE A 19 -19.83 -0.08 -5.62
C PHE A 19 -19.56 -0.04 -4.12
N HIS A 20 -20.33 -0.83 -3.37
CA HIS A 20 -19.92 -1.25 -2.05
C HIS A 20 -18.70 -2.12 -2.33
N VAL A 21 -17.51 -1.52 -2.28
CA VAL A 21 -16.32 -2.27 -1.91
C VAL A 21 -16.74 -3.00 -0.64
N ARG A 22 -16.80 -4.33 -0.74
CA ARG A 22 -17.24 -5.17 0.36
C ARG A 22 -16.31 -4.88 1.53
N ALA A 23 -16.87 -4.45 2.66
CA ALA A 23 -16.14 -4.11 3.88
C ALA A 23 -15.28 -5.26 4.44
N ASP A 24 -15.37 -6.45 3.86
CA ASP A 24 -14.63 -7.65 4.26
C ASP A 24 -13.27 -7.81 3.54
N THR A 25 -12.90 -6.94 2.59
CA THR A 25 -11.60 -7.06 1.90
C THR A 25 -10.49 -6.47 2.78
N PRO A 26 -9.42 -7.22 3.13
CA PRO A 26 -8.33 -6.69 3.94
C PRO A 26 -7.67 -5.49 3.26
N THR A 27 -7.36 -4.45 4.04
CA THR A 27 -6.55 -3.35 3.55
C THR A 27 -5.13 -3.83 3.26
N PHE A 28 -4.35 -3.06 2.49
CA PHE A 28 -2.96 -3.44 2.26
C PHE A 28 -2.16 -3.43 3.57
N ARG A 29 -2.51 -2.53 4.48
CA ARG A 29 -1.94 -2.47 5.83
C ARG A 29 -2.25 -3.72 6.62
N ASP A 30 -3.48 -4.24 6.53
CA ASP A 30 -3.86 -5.48 7.20
C ASP A 30 -3.00 -6.66 6.73
N SER A 31 -2.76 -6.75 5.42
CA SER A 31 -1.87 -7.76 4.84
C SER A 31 -0.42 -7.64 5.33
N LEU A 32 0.03 -6.45 5.74
CA LEU A 32 1.38 -6.20 6.26
C LEU A 32 1.49 -6.38 7.78
N LYS A 33 0.39 -6.50 8.54
CA LYS A 33 0.42 -6.60 10.02
C LYS A 33 1.44 -7.60 10.57
N PRO A 34 1.55 -8.85 10.07
CA PRO A 34 2.54 -9.80 10.58
C PRO A 34 3.99 -9.33 10.37
N LEU A 35 4.25 -8.60 9.28
CA LEU A 35 5.57 -8.07 8.95
C LEU A 35 5.90 -6.85 9.81
N ILE A 36 4.91 -5.98 10.03
CA ILE A 36 4.99 -4.82 10.94
C ILE A 36 5.32 -5.30 12.35
N GLU A 37 4.61 -6.29 12.87
CA GLU A 37 4.86 -6.87 14.20
C GLU A 37 6.24 -7.52 14.32
N ALA A 38 6.69 -8.22 13.27
CA ALA A 38 8.05 -8.76 13.23
C ALA A 38 9.10 -7.65 13.29
N CYS A 39 8.90 -6.56 12.54
CA CYS A 39 9.81 -5.42 12.55
C CYS A 39 9.76 -4.61 13.85
N THR A 40 8.64 -4.53 14.56
CA THR A 40 8.59 -3.89 15.88
C THR A 40 9.46 -4.63 16.91
N LYS A 41 9.64 -5.96 16.78
CA LYS A 41 10.57 -6.72 17.64
C LYS A 41 12.04 -6.36 17.37
N GLU A 42 12.39 -6.10 16.12
CA GLU A 42 13.74 -5.67 15.72
C GLU A 42 14.00 -4.19 16.06
N TYR A 43 12.94 -3.38 16.10
CA TYR A 43 12.99 -1.94 16.40
C TYR A 43 12.03 -1.60 17.55
N PRO A 44 12.36 -1.95 18.81
CA PRO A 44 11.45 -1.86 19.97
C PRO A 44 10.99 -0.43 20.33
N GLY A 45 11.55 0.61 19.70
CA GLY A 45 11.08 1.99 19.80
C GLY A 45 9.96 2.37 18.82
N VAL A 46 9.58 1.49 17.89
CA VAL A 46 8.53 1.73 16.91
C VAL A 46 7.27 0.96 17.29
N SER A 47 6.35 1.65 17.97
CA SER A 47 5.01 1.12 18.25
C SER A 47 4.09 1.25 17.03
N THR A 48 3.07 0.40 16.95
CA THR A 48 2.02 0.48 15.92
C THR A 48 1.37 1.86 15.86
N HIS A 49 1.18 2.51 17.02
CA HIS A 49 0.67 3.88 17.11
C HIS A 49 1.59 4.93 16.45
N ILE A 50 2.91 4.78 16.51
CA ILE A 50 3.83 5.67 15.78
C ILE A 50 3.73 5.42 14.28
N VAL A 51 3.58 4.16 13.87
CA VAL A 51 3.36 3.78 12.46
C VAL A 51 2.06 4.38 11.93
N ASP A 52 0.98 4.33 12.72
CA ASP A 52 -0.32 4.94 12.40
C ASP A 52 -0.20 6.46 12.23
N LYS A 53 0.46 7.15 13.17
CA LYS A 53 0.70 8.59 13.05
C LYS A 53 1.54 8.98 11.84
N ALA A 54 2.58 8.22 11.53
CA ALA A 54 3.42 8.44 10.35
C ALA A 54 2.61 8.33 9.04
N THR A 55 1.76 7.32 9.01
CA THR A 55 0.82 7.00 7.94
C THR A 55 -0.23 8.11 7.78
N GLU A 56 -0.78 8.63 8.88
CA GLU A 56 -1.83 9.68 8.88
C GLU A 56 -1.26 11.02 8.44
N ALA A 57 -0.03 11.32 8.88
CA ALA A 57 0.69 12.50 8.47
C ALA A 57 1.23 12.43 7.03
N GLY A 58 1.13 11.27 6.36
CA GLY A 58 1.78 11.04 5.08
C GLY A 58 3.31 11.20 5.14
N ASN A 59 3.90 11.02 6.33
CA ASN A 59 5.31 11.29 6.60
C ASN A 59 5.98 10.05 7.22
N PRO A 60 6.67 9.24 6.40
CA PRO A 60 7.30 7.99 6.87
C PRO A 60 8.58 8.23 7.65
N TYR A 61 9.07 9.47 7.74
CA TYR A 61 10.26 9.82 8.50
C TYR A 61 9.97 10.05 9.99
N LEU A 62 8.69 9.94 10.39
CA LEU A 62 8.27 9.90 11.80
C LEU A 62 8.51 8.54 12.46
N VAL A 63 8.77 7.49 11.68
CA VAL A 63 9.24 6.19 12.17
C VAL A 63 10.74 6.05 11.91
N HIS A 64 11.41 5.19 12.69
CA HIS A 64 12.82 4.89 12.49
C HIS A 64 13.08 4.42 11.04
N PRO A 65 14.06 4.96 10.31
CA PRO A 65 14.23 4.64 8.88
C PRO A 65 14.39 3.15 8.58
N CYS A 66 15.12 2.44 9.45
CA CYS A 66 15.33 1.00 9.29
C CYS A 66 14.08 0.16 9.57
N PHE A 67 13.07 0.70 10.25
CA PHE A 67 11.78 0.03 10.37
C PHE A 67 11.08 -0.07 9.01
N ASN A 68 11.04 1.01 8.24
CA ASN A 68 10.51 0.98 6.87
C ASN A 68 11.31 -0.02 6.01
N GLY A 69 12.64 0.02 6.10
CA GLY A 69 13.51 -0.94 5.40
C GLY A 69 13.20 -2.39 5.75
N CYS A 70 13.02 -2.70 7.04
CA CYS A 70 12.64 -4.02 7.51
C CYS A 70 11.32 -4.50 6.91
N VAL A 71 10.28 -3.66 6.94
CA VAL A 71 8.95 -4.03 6.42
C VAL A 71 9.03 -4.31 4.91
N PHE A 72 9.69 -3.45 4.13
CA PHE A 72 9.83 -3.64 2.69
C PHE A 72 10.75 -4.81 2.30
N LYS A 73 11.78 -5.10 3.09
CA LYS A 73 12.60 -6.31 2.90
C LYS A 73 11.79 -7.57 3.16
N LYS A 74 11.09 -7.65 4.30
CA LYS A 74 10.25 -8.82 4.63
C LYS A 74 9.06 -8.99 3.68
N ALA A 75 8.55 -7.89 3.12
CA ALA A 75 7.53 -7.92 2.08
C ALA A 75 8.08 -8.32 0.70
N GLY A 76 9.42 -8.42 0.56
CA GLY A 76 10.09 -8.82 -0.68
C GLY A 76 10.11 -7.73 -1.76
N PHE A 77 10.06 -6.47 -1.35
CA PHE A 77 10.21 -5.31 -2.25
C PHE A 77 11.68 -4.91 -2.34
N ILE A 78 12.39 -4.97 -1.22
CA ILE A 78 13.84 -4.72 -1.17
C ILE A 78 14.54 -6.08 -1.08
N ASN A 79 15.50 -6.33 -1.98
CA ASN A 79 16.27 -7.56 -2.01
C ASN A 79 17.41 -7.55 -0.96
N GLU A 80 18.17 -8.64 -0.89
CA GLU A 80 19.28 -8.80 0.07
C GLU A 80 20.39 -7.76 -0.14
N ASN A 81 20.59 -7.30 -1.38
CA ASN A 81 21.54 -6.24 -1.74
C ASN A 81 21.02 -4.82 -1.37
N GLY A 82 19.87 -4.71 -0.70
CA GLY A 82 19.27 -3.43 -0.35
C GLY A 82 18.68 -2.67 -1.54
N GLU A 83 18.43 -3.33 -2.67
CA GLU A 83 17.91 -2.73 -3.89
C GLU A 83 16.40 -2.94 -4.01
N TYR A 84 15.70 -1.98 -4.63
CA TYR A 84 14.29 -2.15 -4.95
C TYR A 84 14.12 -3.05 -6.17
N ASP A 85 13.60 -4.27 -5.96
CA ASP A 85 13.32 -5.25 -7.00
C ASP A 85 11.82 -5.24 -7.34
N ILE A 86 11.48 -4.58 -8.44
CA ILE A 86 10.09 -4.48 -8.91
C ILE A 86 9.47 -5.84 -9.26
N ASN A 87 10.25 -6.80 -9.75
CA ASN A 87 9.72 -8.10 -10.14
C ASN A 87 9.34 -8.92 -8.91
N SER A 88 10.24 -8.94 -7.91
CA SER A 88 9.97 -9.54 -6.61
C SER A 88 8.84 -8.82 -5.88
N ALA A 89 8.80 -7.48 -5.94
CA ALA A 89 7.73 -6.69 -5.33
C ALA A 89 6.36 -7.05 -5.90
N LEU A 90 6.21 -7.11 -7.23
CA LEU A 90 4.94 -7.47 -7.87
C LEU A 90 4.51 -8.91 -7.55
N THR A 91 5.47 -9.83 -7.53
CA THR A 91 5.24 -11.24 -7.17
C THR A 91 4.75 -11.37 -5.73
N ASN A 92 5.39 -10.69 -4.78
CA ASN A 92 5.02 -10.77 -3.37
C ASN A 92 3.77 -9.95 -3.05
N LEU A 93 3.57 -8.81 -3.71
CA LEU A 93 2.33 -8.03 -3.62
C LEU A 93 1.11 -8.87 -4.01
N ARG A 94 1.21 -9.70 -5.05
CA ARG A 94 0.13 -10.61 -5.45
C ARG A 94 -0.20 -11.65 -4.37
N LYS A 95 0.78 -12.05 -3.56
CA LYS A 95 0.56 -12.96 -2.42
C LYS A 95 -0.11 -12.26 -1.24
N LEU A 96 0.19 -10.97 -1.04
CA LEU A 96 -0.35 -10.15 0.04
C LEU A 96 -1.76 -9.63 -0.26
N VAL A 97 -2.10 -9.46 -1.53
CA VAL A 97 -3.34 -8.80 -1.97
C VAL A 97 -4.08 -9.68 -2.98
N THR A 98 -5.17 -10.29 -2.52
CA THR A 98 -6.02 -11.19 -3.32
C THR A 98 -7.08 -10.43 -4.12
N HIS A 99 -7.45 -9.22 -3.71
CA HIS A 99 -8.43 -8.41 -4.42
C HIS A 99 -7.82 -7.74 -5.65
N GLU A 100 -8.35 -8.04 -6.85
CA GLU A 100 -7.76 -7.63 -8.13
C GLU A 100 -7.63 -6.11 -8.30
N GLU A 101 -8.64 -5.32 -7.92
CA GLU A 101 -8.57 -3.87 -8.07
C GLU A 101 -7.50 -3.25 -7.17
N GLN A 102 -7.40 -3.77 -5.94
CA GLN A 102 -6.44 -3.32 -4.94
C GLN A 102 -5.03 -3.69 -5.40
N TYR A 103 -4.83 -4.93 -5.87
CA TYR A 103 -3.57 -5.37 -6.47
C TYR A 103 -3.18 -4.47 -7.65
N ARG A 104 -4.09 -4.24 -8.61
CA ARG A 104 -3.79 -3.46 -9.82
C ARG A 104 -3.27 -2.07 -9.45
N LYS A 105 -3.91 -1.39 -8.50
CA LYS A 105 -3.52 -0.06 -8.05
C LYS A 105 -2.20 -0.06 -7.28
N LEU A 106 -2.01 -1.01 -6.35
CA LEU A 106 -0.74 -1.14 -5.63
C LEU A 106 0.42 -1.53 -6.55
N ALA A 107 0.16 -2.33 -7.59
CA ALA A 107 1.12 -2.70 -8.61
C ALA A 107 1.50 -1.51 -9.50
N GLU A 108 0.55 -0.62 -9.79
CA GLU A 108 0.82 0.65 -10.48
C GLU A 108 1.71 1.56 -9.61
N ILE A 109 1.34 1.74 -8.34
CA ILE A 109 2.13 2.52 -7.37
C ILE A 109 3.55 1.95 -7.24
N ALA A 110 3.69 0.64 -7.08
CA ALA A 110 4.99 -0.04 -7.02
C ALA A 110 5.85 0.30 -8.25
N ARG A 111 5.28 0.24 -9.46
CA ARG A 111 6.00 0.63 -10.69
C ARG A 111 6.38 2.09 -10.71
N GLN A 112 5.49 2.99 -10.30
CA GLN A 112 5.79 4.43 -10.20
C GLN A 112 6.92 4.71 -9.21
N CYS A 113 7.04 3.91 -8.15
CA CYS A 113 8.10 4.05 -7.16
C CYS A 113 9.45 3.43 -7.56
N THR A 114 9.59 2.91 -8.78
CA THR A 114 10.90 2.47 -9.31
C THR A 114 11.90 3.62 -9.45
N SER A 115 11.46 4.88 -9.43
CA SER A 115 12.33 6.05 -9.38
C SER A 115 13.12 6.19 -8.08
N VAL A 116 12.81 5.40 -7.04
CA VAL A 116 13.54 5.38 -5.75
C VAL A 116 14.91 4.69 -5.83
N LYS A 117 15.36 4.32 -7.04
CA LYS A 117 16.62 3.58 -7.30
C LYS A 117 17.92 4.36 -7.02
N ASP A 118 17.83 5.62 -6.60
CA ASP A 118 18.99 6.44 -6.26
C ASP A 118 19.95 5.79 -5.25
N THR A 119 21.21 6.23 -5.29
CA THR A 119 22.25 5.88 -4.31
C THR A 119 21.76 6.22 -2.90
N VAL A 120 22.02 5.31 -1.97
CA VAL A 120 21.71 5.45 -0.54
C VAL A 120 23.00 5.36 0.27
N SER A 121 23.04 6.01 1.43
CA SER A 121 24.24 6.06 2.27
C SER A 121 24.50 4.77 3.05
N ASP A 122 23.47 3.95 3.23
CA ASP A 122 23.50 2.75 4.08
C ASP A 122 23.57 1.43 3.30
N GLY A 123 23.73 1.52 1.97
CA GLY A 123 23.95 0.40 1.06
C GLY A 123 22.93 -0.73 1.23
N GLU A 124 23.44 -1.94 1.45
CA GLU A 124 22.64 -3.16 1.60
C GLU A 124 21.72 -3.14 2.81
N THR A 125 21.99 -2.29 3.81
CA THR A 125 21.13 -2.17 5.01
C THR A 125 19.71 -1.78 4.61
N GLY A 126 19.55 -0.90 3.61
CA GLY A 126 18.28 -0.60 2.96
C GLY A 126 17.28 0.23 3.80
N CYS A 127 17.71 0.84 4.90
CA CYS A 127 16.89 1.73 5.72
C CYS A 127 16.47 3.00 4.97
N GLU A 128 17.44 3.65 4.32
CA GLU A 128 17.16 4.86 3.56
C GLU A 128 16.24 4.56 2.36
N ARG A 129 16.53 3.48 1.63
CA ARG A 129 15.69 3.04 0.52
C ARG A 129 14.28 2.69 0.98
N GLY A 130 14.13 1.98 2.10
CA GLY A 130 12.84 1.68 2.69
C GLY A 130 12.04 2.94 3.03
N SER A 131 12.69 3.96 3.57
CA SER A 131 12.04 5.24 3.90
C SER A 131 11.62 6.02 2.65
N ARG A 132 12.49 6.09 1.63
CA ARG A 132 12.16 6.71 0.34
C ARG A 132 11.03 5.96 -0.38
N LEU A 133 11.01 4.63 -0.29
CA LEU A 133 9.95 3.80 -0.85
C LEU A 133 8.63 4.05 -0.12
N SER A 134 8.63 4.03 1.22
CA SER A 134 7.48 4.41 2.05
C SER A 134 6.94 5.79 1.67
N ALA A 135 7.83 6.77 1.48
CA ALA A 135 7.45 8.13 1.09
C ALA A 135 6.81 8.16 -0.30
N CYS A 136 7.32 7.36 -1.24
CA CYS A 136 6.74 7.26 -2.56
C CYS A 136 5.32 6.68 -2.52
N PHE A 137 5.11 5.60 -1.78
CA PHE A 137 3.77 5.01 -1.60
C PHE A 137 2.81 6.02 -0.96
N LEU A 138 3.22 6.69 0.13
CA LEU A 138 2.39 7.68 0.83
C LEU A 138 2.02 8.91 -0.01
N ARG A 139 2.84 9.30 -1.00
CA ARG A 139 2.51 10.38 -1.94
C ARG A 139 1.38 10.02 -2.90
N GLN A 140 1.09 8.73 -3.09
CA GLN A 140 0.02 8.31 -4.00
C GLN A 140 -1.33 8.41 -3.29
N LYS A 141 -2.21 9.26 -3.82
CA LYS A 141 -3.54 9.53 -3.24
C LYS A 141 -4.36 8.25 -3.04
N ASP A 142 -4.23 7.31 -3.97
CA ASP A 142 -4.91 6.01 -3.89
C ASP A 142 -4.31 5.10 -2.82
N TYR A 143 -3.01 5.20 -2.51
CA TYR A 143 -2.38 4.36 -1.50
C TYR A 143 -2.98 4.62 -0.11
N VAL A 144 -3.13 5.89 0.25
CA VAL A 144 -3.72 6.31 1.52
C VAL A 144 -5.13 5.72 1.67
N LYS A 145 -5.91 5.70 0.58
CA LYS A 145 -7.23 5.06 0.56
C LYS A 145 -7.17 3.58 0.96
N TYR A 146 -6.18 2.81 0.47
CA TYR A 146 -6.04 1.37 0.75
C TYR A 146 -5.34 1.04 2.07
N MET A 147 -5.00 2.04 2.85
CA MET A 147 -4.33 1.88 4.14
C MET A 147 -5.30 2.02 5.33
N TYR A 148 -6.46 2.64 5.10
CA TYR A 148 -7.47 2.98 6.11
C TYR A 148 -8.89 2.48 5.83
N ILE A 149 -9.15 1.99 4.61
CA ILE A 149 -10.49 1.60 4.15
C ILE A 149 -10.50 0.13 3.77
#